data_AF-A0AAN4ZLB0-F1
#
_entry.id   AF-A0AAN4ZLB0-F1
#
_cell.length_a   1.000
_cell.length_b   1.000
_cell.length_c   1.000
_cell.angle_alpha   90.00
_cell.angle_beta   90.00
_cell.angle_gamma   90.00
#
_symmetry.space_group_name_H-M   'P 1'
#
loop_
_entity.id
_entity.type
_entity.pdbx_description
1 polymer ?
#
loop_
_entity_poly.entity_id
_entity_poly.type
_entity_poly.pdbx_seq_one_letter_code
_entity_poly.pdbx_strand_id
1 'polypeptide(L)'
;WNGTVKICDFGLYQKLKHEMDRSPERPYTAPERMGSYAHLNEDIRNNLWSLGITMVELARGKYPYADKIKLFELYSEIMQDEPPVINLDEGFSEEFVDFVSLLLQKDLNDRPPYNTLLNHPFIIRSMNDEIDIVEWLADIMCMEEEHPVQVSLDSNLLELDA
;
A
#
# COMPACT_ATOMS: atom_id res chain seq x y z
N TRP A 1 -14.30 -14.66 -15.55
CA TRP A 1 -13.77 -14.33 -14.21
C TRP A 1 -14.97 -14.17 -13.26
N ASN A 2 -14.81 -14.33 -11.94
CA ASN A 2 -15.91 -14.50 -10.96
C ASN A 2 -15.82 -13.56 -9.75
N GLY A 3 -15.14 -12.42 -9.86
CA GLY A 3 -15.05 -11.44 -8.78
C GLY A 3 -14.07 -11.80 -7.65
N THR A 4 -13.39 -12.95 -7.71
CA THR A 4 -12.47 -13.34 -6.64
C THR A 4 -11.17 -12.53 -6.69
N VAL A 5 -10.83 -11.88 -5.57
CA VAL A 5 -9.56 -11.18 -5.33
C VAL A 5 -8.60 -12.09 -4.56
N LYS A 6 -7.34 -12.16 -5.00
CA LYS A 6 -6.31 -13.02 -4.40
C LYS A 6 -5.00 -12.26 -4.30
N ILE A 7 -4.24 -12.54 -3.23
CA ILE A 7 -2.85 -12.09 -3.09
C ILE A 7 -1.96 -13.05 -3.90
N CYS A 8 -0.98 -12.51 -4.62
CA CYS A 8 0.02 -13.27 -5.40
C CYS A 8 1.46 -12.91 -4.98
N ASP A 9 2.46 -13.53 -5.62
CA ASP A 9 3.91 -13.20 -5.52
C ASP A 9 4.62 -13.46 -4.17
N PHE A 10 4.13 -14.41 -3.38
CA PHE A 10 4.78 -14.84 -2.13
C PHE A 10 6.24 -15.34 -2.28
N GLY A 11 6.64 -15.80 -3.47
CA GLY A 11 7.91 -16.53 -3.72
C GLY A 11 9.08 -15.70 -4.28
N LEU A 12 8.83 -14.45 -4.69
CA LEU A 12 9.87 -13.58 -5.27
C LEU A 12 10.65 -12.81 -4.20
N TYR A 13 10.05 -12.57 -3.03
CA TYR A 13 10.64 -11.79 -1.94
C TYR A 13 11.97 -12.35 -1.40
N GLN A 14 12.13 -13.68 -1.34
CA GLN A 14 13.40 -14.29 -0.87
C GLN A 14 14.51 -14.25 -1.93
N LYS A 15 14.17 -14.35 -3.22
CA LYS A 15 15.14 -14.25 -4.33
C LYS A 15 15.56 -12.81 -4.60
N LEU A 16 14.63 -11.87 -4.46
CA LEU A 16 14.85 -10.44 -4.68
C LEU A 16 15.53 -9.72 -3.50
N LYS A 17 15.58 -10.29 -2.29
CA LYS A 17 16.32 -9.73 -1.14
C LYS A 17 17.78 -9.37 -1.47
N HIS A 18 18.40 -10.04 -2.46
CA HIS A 18 19.76 -9.76 -2.91
C HIS A 18 19.87 -8.73 -4.05
N GLU A 19 18.79 -8.46 -4.79
CA GLU A 19 18.79 -7.55 -5.95
C GLU A 19 18.03 -6.22 -5.66
N MET A 20 17.10 -6.22 -4.70
CA MET A 20 16.33 -5.05 -4.23
C MET A 20 17.15 -4.01 -3.49
N ASP A 21 18.43 -4.29 -3.19
CA ASP A 21 19.34 -3.32 -2.58
C ASP A 21 19.73 -2.18 -3.55
N ARG A 22 19.25 -2.22 -4.80
CA ARG A 22 19.67 -1.31 -5.89
C ARG A 22 18.55 -0.48 -6.54
N SER A 23 17.28 -0.71 -6.21
CA SER A 23 16.17 0.04 -6.82
C SER A 23 15.45 0.90 -5.77
N PRO A 24 15.20 2.20 -6.02
CA PRO A 24 14.39 3.06 -5.16
C PRO A 24 12.91 2.71 -5.34
N GLU A 25 12.54 1.47 -5.02
CA GLU A 25 11.15 1.05 -5.05
C GLU A 25 10.41 1.69 -3.86
N ARG A 26 9.30 2.34 -4.18
CA ARG A 26 8.45 3.12 -3.28
C ARG A 26 8.25 2.35 -1.98
N PRO A 27 8.73 2.85 -0.82
CA PRO A 27 8.70 2.10 0.41
C PRO A 27 7.25 2.03 0.92
N TYR A 28 6.59 0.91 0.66
CA TYR A 28 5.50 0.42 1.50
C TYR A 28 6.05 -0.20 2.80
N THR A 29 7.36 -0.14 3.00
CA THR A 29 8.09 -0.64 4.17
C THR A 29 7.73 0.14 5.42
N ALA A 30 7.54 -0.58 6.52
CA ALA A 30 7.26 0.00 7.82
C ALA A 30 8.49 0.74 8.42
N PRO A 31 8.31 1.77 9.26
CA PRO A 31 9.41 2.57 9.83
C PRO A 31 10.47 1.74 10.57
N GLU A 32 10.02 0.72 11.32
CA GLU A 32 10.88 -0.19 12.09
C GLU A 32 11.73 -1.13 11.21
N ARG A 33 11.41 -1.22 9.92
CA ARG A 33 12.17 -1.92 8.89
C ARG A 33 13.03 -0.99 8.04
N MET A 34 13.22 0.25 8.50
CA MET A 34 14.17 1.18 7.90
C MET A 34 15.41 1.33 8.77
N GLY A 35 16.56 1.55 8.12
CA GLY A 35 17.84 1.75 8.80
C GLY A 35 18.63 0.47 9.09
N SER A 36 19.75 0.62 9.81
CA SER A 36 20.80 -0.39 9.90
C SER A 36 20.40 -1.71 10.59
N TYR A 37 19.33 -1.71 11.38
CA TYR A 37 18.84 -2.89 12.11
C TYR A 37 17.55 -3.48 11.53
N ALA A 38 17.11 -3.00 10.37
CA ALA A 38 15.87 -3.42 9.69
C ALA A 38 15.74 -4.93 9.49
N HIS A 39 16.86 -5.63 9.24
CA HIS A 39 16.89 -7.06 8.98
C HIS A 39 16.55 -7.93 10.20
N LEU A 40 16.54 -7.35 11.40
CA LEU A 40 16.24 -8.07 12.64
C LEU A 40 14.75 -8.05 12.98
N ASN A 41 13.96 -7.20 12.32
CA ASN A 41 12.53 -7.07 12.58
C ASN A 41 11.72 -7.81 11.52
N GLU A 42 11.41 -9.08 11.82
CA GLU A 42 10.59 -9.96 10.98
C GLU A 42 9.13 -10.03 11.46
N ASP A 43 8.66 -9.07 12.26
CA ASP A 43 7.30 -9.07 12.77
C ASP A 43 6.28 -9.00 11.62
N ILE A 44 5.29 -9.89 11.62
CA ILE A 44 4.26 -9.95 10.58
C ILE A 44 3.42 -8.66 10.50
N ARG A 45 3.37 -7.87 11.57
CA ARG A 45 2.67 -6.58 11.61
C ARG A 45 3.34 -5.52 10.73
N ASN A 46 4.57 -5.75 10.27
CA ASN A 46 5.17 -4.93 9.21
C ASN A 46 4.31 -4.90 7.94
N ASN A 47 3.66 -6.01 7.59
CA ASN A 47 2.78 -6.06 6.43
C ASN A 47 1.48 -5.27 6.63
N LEU A 48 1.07 -5.02 7.89
CA LEU A 48 -0.10 -4.18 8.20
C LEU A 48 0.16 -2.72 7.86
N TRP A 49 1.38 -2.22 8.10
CA TRP A 49 1.77 -0.89 7.63
C TRP A 49 1.69 -0.79 6.11
N SER A 50 2.27 -1.77 5.40
CA SER A 50 2.20 -1.81 3.94
C SER A 50 0.76 -1.80 3.44
N LEU A 51 -0.13 -2.58 4.08
CA LEU A 51 -1.56 -2.56 3.80
C LEU A 51 -2.17 -1.18 4.04
N GLY A 52 -1.84 -0.49 5.14
CA GLY A 52 -2.32 0.86 5.42
C GLY A 52 -1.92 1.85 4.33
N ILE A 53 -0.65 1.83 3.88
CA ILE A 53 -0.18 2.68 2.78
C ILE A 53 -0.93 2.35 1.48
N THR A 54 -1.13 1.07 1.16
CA THR A 54 -1.93 0.64 0.01
C THR A 54 -3.37 1.17 0.09
N MET A 55 -4.00 1.10 1.27
CA MET A 55 -5.38 1.59 1.45
C MET A 55 -5.48 3.11 1.26
N VAL A 56 -4.51 3.88 1.76
CA VAL A 56 -4.43 5.32 1.50
C VAL A 56 -4.26 5.62 0.00
N GLU A 57 -3.36 4.90 -0.66
CA GLU A 57 -3.11 5.08 -2.09
C GLU A 57 -4.35 4.75 -2.93
N LEU A 58 -5.03 3.64 -2.65
CA LEU A 58 -6.25 3.24 -3.35
C LEU A 58 -7.40 4.22 -3.10
N ALA A 59 -7.55 4.71 -1.86
CA ALA A 59 -8.57 5.70 -1.51
C ALA A 59 -8.38 7.03 -2.27
N ARG A 60 -7.14 7.48 -2.43
CA ARG A 60 -6.81 8.78 -3.04
C ARG A 60 -6.43 8.70 -4.52
N GLY A 61 -6.24 7.50 -5.05
CA GLY A 61 -5.70 7.26 -6.39
C GLY A 61 -4.23 7.70 -6.56
N LYS A 62 -3.52 7.99 -5.47
CA LYS A 62 -2.15 8.54 -5.49
C LYS A 62 -1.36 8.07 -4.27
N TYR A 63 -0.14 7.59 -4.51
CA TYR A 63 0.80 7.24 -3.44
C TYR A 63 1.04 8.43 -2.48
N PRO A 64 0.92 8.25 -1.16
CA PRO A 64 0.93 9.35 -0.19
C PRO A 64 2.23 10.17 -0.19
N TYR A 65 3.36 9.57 -0.60
CA TYR A 65 4.66 10.24 -0.63
C TYR A 65 5.19 10.47 -2.05
N ALA A 66 4.30 10.59 -3.05
CA ALA A 66 4.68 10.71 -4.45
C ALA A 66 5.46 12.00 -4.80
N ASP A 67 5.42 13.01 -3.92
CA ASP A 67 6.18 14.26 -4.05
C ASP A 67 7.62 14.16 -3.53
N LYS A 68 7.98 13.08 -2.83
CA LYS A 68 9.32 12.87 -2.29
C LYS A 68 10.23 12.22 -3.34
N ILE A 69 10.96 13.08 -4.05
CA ILE A 69 11.88 12.66 -5.12
C ILE A 69 13.16 12.03 -4.53
N LYS A 70 13.63 12.52 -3.38
CA LYS A 70 14.88 12.05 -2.77
C LYS A 70 14.59 11.02 -1.69
N LEU A 71 15.31 9.91 -1.74
CA LEU A 71 15.14 8.79 -0.81
C LEU A 71 15.30 9.19 0.67
N PHE A 72 16.21 10.10 0.98
CA PHE A 72 16.41 10.55 2.36
C PHE A 72 15.23 11.38 2.88
N GLU A 73 14.57 12.18 2.03
CA GLU A 73 13.41 12.99 2.41
C GLU A 73 12.23 12.05 2.70
N LEU A 74 12.04 11.06 1.84
CA LEU A 74 11.05 10.00 2.01
C LEU A 74 11.24 9.20 3.29
N TYR A 75 12.48 8.76 3.57
CA TYR A 75 12.78 8.03 4.80
C TYR A 75 12.63 8.91 6.04
N SER A 76 13.03 10.18 5.96
CA SER A 76 12.82 11.12 7.05
C SER A 76 11.34 11.24 7.38
N GLU A 77 10.48 11.38 6.37
CA GLU A 77 9.03 11.51 6.58
C GLU A 77 8.41 10.23 7.17
N ILE A 78 8.73 9.07 6.60
CA ILE A 78 8.21 7.79 7.10
C ILE A 78 8.71 7.48 8.52
N MET A 79 9.94 7.87 8.87
CA MET A 79 10.50 7.58 10.20
C MET A 79 10.18 8.64 11.24
N GLN A 80 10.05 9.91 10.87
CA GLN A 80 10.03 11.03 11.83
C GLN A 80 8.72 11.83 11.82
N ASP A 81 8.08 12.01 10.66
CA ASP A 81 6.87 12.87 10.55
C ASP A 81 5.57 12.06 10.76
N GLU A 82 4.42 12.69 10.93
CA GLU A 82 3.17 11.93 11.11
C GLU A 82 2.84 11.01 9.90
N PRO A 83 2.27 9.81 10.13
CA PRO A 83 1.84 8.93 9.05
C PRO A 83 0.71 9.58 8.23
N PRO A 84 0.49 9.14 6.97
CA PRO A 84 -0.60 9.64 6.17
C PRO A 84 -1.93 9.24 6.81
N VAL A 85 -2.75 10.24 7.13
CA VAL A 85 -4.10 10.04 7.65
C VAL A 85 -5.12 10.24 6.55
N ILE A 86 -6.26 9.54 6.62
CA ILE A 86 -7.45 9.83 5.83
C ILE A 86 -8.40 10.60 6.73
N ASN A 87 -8.87 11.75 6.29
CA ASN A 87 -9.74 12.61 7.07
C ASN A 87 -11.21 12.33 6.74
N LEU A 88 -12.10 12.57 7.71
CA LEU A 88 -13.53 12.34 7.54
C LEU A 88 -14.17 13.27 6.49
N ASP A 89 -13.61 14.46 6.28
CA ASP A 89 -14.06 15.41 5.27
C ASP A 89 -13.73 14.99 3.83
N GLU A 90 -12.89 13.94 3.64
CA GLU A 90 -12.64 13.31 2.34
C GLU A 90 -13.80 12.40 1.88
N GLY A 91 -14.83 12.21 2.71
CA GLY A 91 -16.05 11.47 2.32
C GLY A 91 -16.00 9.96 2.56
N PHE A 92 -14.98 9.48 3.27
CA PHE A 92 -14.89 8.07 3.69
C PHE A 92 -15.64 7.81 4.99
N SER A 93 -16.03 6.55 5.23
CA SER A 93 -16.73 6.20 6.47
C SER A 93 -15.79 6.26 7.68
N GLU A 94 -16.36 6.56 8.86
CA GLU A 94 -15.60 6.63 10.11
C GLU A 94 -14.86 5.33 10.40
N GLU A 95 -15.47 4.18 10.09
CA GLU A 95 -14.82 2.89 10.32
C GLU A 95 -13.63 2.65 9.39
N PHE A 96 -13.66 3.18 8.15
CA PHE A 96 -12.54 3.07 7.23
C PHE A 96 -11.36 3.94 7.70
N VAL A 97 -11.66 5.18 8.10
CA VAL A 97 -10.66 6.11 8.64
C VAL A 97 -10.00 5.53 9.90
N ASP A 98 -10.80 5.03 10.84
CA ASP A 98 -10.30 4.39 12.06
C ASP A 98 -9.43 3.17 11.74
N PHE A 99 -9.89 2.29 10.85
CA PHE A 99 -9.15 1.10 10.45
C PHE A 99 -7.78 1.44 9.85
N VAL A 100 -7.71 2.41 8.94
CA VAL A 100 -6.44 2.86 8.34
C VAL A 100 -5.52 3.46 9.39
N SER A 101 -6.05 4.22 10.34
CA SER A 101 -5.26 4.80 11.44
C SER A 101 -4.61 3.73 12.33
N LEU A 102 -5.28 2.60 12.55
CA LEU A 102 -4.74 1.47 13.31
C LEU A 102 -3.63 0.74 12.56
N LEU A 103 -3.71 0.65 11.23
CA LEU A 103 -2.69 0.05 10.38
C LEU A 103 -1.40 0.89 10.35
N LEU A 104 -1.55 2.22 10.44
CA LEU A 104 -0.47 3.20 10.29
C LEU A 104 0.11 3.69 11.63
N GLN A 105 -0.06 2.92 12.71
CA GLN A 105 0.68 3.15 13.95
C GLN A 105 2.17 2.93 13.71
N LYS A 106 2.98 3.97 13.97
CA LYS A 106 4.43 3.94 13.79
C LYS A 106 5.12 3.05 14.83
N ASP A 107 4.72 3.17 16.09
CA ASP A 107 5.20 2.24 17.11
C ASP A 107 4.56 0.87 16.84
N LEU A 108 5.43 -0.12 16.63
CA LEU A 108 5.01 -1.50 16.43
C LEU A 108 4.19 -2.03 17.62
N ASN A 109 4.42 -1.54 18.85
CA ASN A 109 3.67 -1.95 20.03
C ASN A 109 2.23 -1.43 20.03
N ASP A 110 2.01 -0.26 19.44
CA ASP A 110 0.67 0.34 19.32
C ASP A 110 -0.09 -0.23 18.12
N ARG A 111 0.61 -0.82 17.14
CA ARG A 111 0.00 -1.49 15.99
C ARG A 111 -0.72 -2.79 16.42
N PRO A 112 -2.05 -2.88 16.29
CA PRO A 112 -2.79 -4.04 16.76
C PRO A 112 -2.43 -5.32 16.00
N PRO A 113 -2.50 -6.50 16.63
CA PRO A 113 -2.32 -7.76 15.93
C PRO A 113 -3.51 -8.05 15.00
N TYR A 114 -3.28 -8.87 13.97
CA TYR A 114 -4.29 -9.27 12.98
C TYR A 114 -5.63 -9.72 13.58
N ASN A 115 -5.60 -10.53 14.65
CA ASN A 115 -6.82 -11.03 15.26
C ASN A 115 -7.71 -9.90 15.80
N THR A 116 -7.13 -8.79 16.23
CA THR A 116 -7.91 -7.61 16.64
C THR A 116 -8.51 -6.93 15.41
N LEU A 117 -7.71 -6.73 14.36
CA LEU A 117 -8.12 -6.06 13.12
C LEU A 117 -9.18 -6.84 12.33
N LEU A 118 -9.15 -8.17 12.36
CA LEU A 118 -10.17 -9.02 11.72
C LEU A 118 -11.55 -8.86 12.35
N ASN A 119 -11.60 -8.40 13.61
CA ASN A 119 -12.85 -8.11 14.32
C ASN A 119 -13.23 -6.62 14.27
N HIS A 120 -12.52 -5.82 13.47
CA HIS A 120 -12.81 -4.40 13.34
C HIS A 120 -14.15 -4.16 12.62
N PRO A 121 -14.96 -3.16 13.02
CA PRO A 121 -16.25 -2.86 12.37
C PRO A 121 -16.16 -2.70 10.85
N PHE A 122 -15.10 -2.07 10.33
CA PHE A 122 -14.86 -1.95 8.88
C PHE A 122 -14.80 -3.31 8.17
N ILE A 123 -14.05 -4.27 8.73
CA ILE A 123 -13.89 -5.61 8.16
C ILE A 123 -15.20 -6.39 8.28
N ILE A 124 -15.84 -6.35 9.45
CA ILE A 124 -17.11 -7.04 9.67
C ILE A 124 -18.19 -6.53 8.72
N ARG A 125 -18.30 -5.20 8.53
CA ARG A 125 -19.24 -4.62 7.56
C ARG A 125 -18.93 -5.11 6.14
N SER A 126 -17.67 -4.99 5.72
CA SER A 126 -17.23 -5.38 4.38
C SER A 126 -17.44 -6.87 4.07
N MET A 127 -17.43 -7.75 5.08
CA MET A 127 -17.73 -9.17 4.91
C MET A 127 -19.23 -9.46 4.68
N ASN A 128 -20.10 -8.54 5.09
CA ASN A 128 -21.56 -8.67 4.93
C ASN A 128 -22.10 -7.85 3.75
N ASP A 129 -21.31 -6.94 3.19
CA ASP A 129 -21.69 -6.15 2.02
C ASP A 129 -21.67 -7.03 0.76
N GLU A 130 -22.79 -7.05 0.05
CA GLU A 130 -22.89 -7.68 -1.28
C GLU A 130 -22.44 -6.67 -2.34
N ILE A 131 -21.18 -6.76 -2.75
CA ILE A 131 -20.58 -5.92 -3.79
C ILE A 131 -20.37 -6.76 -5.05
N ASP A 132 -20.98 -6.35 -6.17
CA ASP A 132 -20.69 -6.95 -7.47
C ASP A 132 -19.40 -6.36 -8.05
N ILE A 133 -18.28 -6.95 -7.64
CA ILE A 133 -16.94 -6.58 -8.12
C ILE A 133 -16.83 -6.86 -9.64
N VAL A 134 -17.63 -7.79 -10.19
CA VAL A 134 -17.55 -8.15 -11.60
C VAL A 134 -18.13 -7.05 -12.47
N GLU A 135 -19.33 -6.59 -12.13
CA GLU A 135 -19.98 -5.47 -12.81
C GLU A 135 -19.15 -4.19 -12.66
N TRP A 136 -18.73 -3.87 -11.43
CA TRP A 136 -17.91 -2.69 -11.16
C TRP A 136 -16.61 -2.65 -11.98
N LEU A 137 -15.90 -3.78 -12.08
CA LEU A 137 -14.67 -3.84 -12.87
C LEU A 137 -14.95 -3.75 -14.38
N ALA A 138 -16.03 -4.38 -14.85
CA ALA A 138 -16.42 -4.31 -16.26
C ALA A 138 -16.72 -2.86 -16.67
N ASP A 139 -17.40 -2.09 -15.82
CA ASP A 139 -17.68 -0.67 -16.06
C ASP A 139 -16.38 0.14 -16.19
N ILE A 140 -15.42 -0.06 -15.29
CA ILE A 140 -14.12 0.63 -15.35
C ILE A 140 -13.36 0.27 -16.63
N MET A 141 -13.31 -1.02 -16.98
CA MET A 141 -12.59 -1.46 -18.17
C MET A 141 -13.22 -0.93 -19.47
N CYS A 142 -14.55 -0.80 -19.52
CA CYS A 142 -15.23 -0.18 -20.66
C CYS A 142 -14.91 1.31 -20.80
N MET A 143 -14.71 2.03 -19.69
CA MET A 143 -14.36 3.46 -19.72
C MET A 143 -12.97 3.73 -20.32
N GLU A 144 -12.00 2.84 -20.11
CA GLU A 144 -10.64 3.00 -20.67
C GLU A 144 -10.60 2.82 -22.20
N GLU A 145 -11.50 2.05 -22.78
CA GLU A 145 -11.58 1.87 -24.24
C GLU A 145 -12.06 3.15 -24.96
N GLU A 146 -12.83 4.00 -24.29
CA GLU A 146 -13.31 5.27 -24.86
C GLU A 146 -12.28 6.42 -24.73
N HIS A 147 -11.36 6.33 -23.76
CA HIS A 147 -10.32 7.33 -23.49
C HIS A 147 -8.97 6.65 -23.14
N PRO A 148 -8.17 6.25 -24.13
CA PRO A 148 -6.92 5.55 -23.87
C PRO A 148 -5.96 6.45 -23.09
N VAL A 149 -5.65 6.06 -21.85
CA VAL A 149 -4.55 6.64 -21.06
C VAL A 149 -3.27 6.39 -21.84
N GLN A 150 -2.65 7.47 -22.36
CA GLN A 150 -1.33 7.37 -22.98
C GLN A 150 -0.30 7.06 -21.90
N VAL A 151 -0.01 5.77 -21.71
CA VAL A 151 1.17 5.35 -20.97
C VAL A 151 2.39 5.69 -21.82
N SER A 152 3.01 6.84 -21.53
CA SER A 152 4.33 7.20 -22.04
C SER A 152 5.36 6.25 -21.44
N LEU A 153 5.67 5.17 -22.14
CA LEU A 153 6.88 4.40 -21.88
C LEU A 153 8.06 5.27 -22.35
N ASP A 154 8.77 5.88 -21.39
CA ASP A 154 10.03 6.55 -21.68
C ASP A 154 11.00 5.51 -22.28
N SER A 155 11.19 5.59 -23.59
CA SER A 155 11.98 4.67 -24.42
C SER A 155 13.51 4.77 -24.20
N ASN A 156 13.95 5.26 -23.04
CA ASN A 156 15.37 5.51 -22.74
C ASN A 156 16.04 4.43 -21.86
N LEU A 157 15.41 3.26 -21.66
CA LEU A 157 15.99 2.17 -20.84
C LEU A 157 16.52 0.97 -21.65
N LEU A 158 16.74 1.10 -22.96
CA LEU A 158 17.26 0.01 -23.81
C LEU A 158 18.66 0.21 -24.40
N GLU A 159 19.44 1.20 -23.94
CA GLU A 159 20.84 1.36 -24.37
C GLU A 159 21.83 1.36 -23.20
N LEU A 160 21.85 0.30 -22.40
CA LEU A 160 23.00 -0.03 -21.55
C LEU A 160 23.15 -1.56 -21.48
N ASP A 161 23.51 -2.17 -22.61
CA ASP A 161 24.28 -3.42 -22.69
C ASP A 161 24.66 -3.66 -24.16
N ALA A 162 25.80 -3.11 -24.58
CA ALA A 162 26.54 -3.48 -25.79
C ALA A 162 28.05 -3.31 -25.54
#